data_AF-A0A382RIF4-F1
#
_entry.id   AF-A0A382RIF4-F1
#
_cell.length_a   1.000
_cell.length_b   1.000
_cell.length_c   1.000
_cell.angle_alpha   90.00
_cell.angle_beta   90.00
_cell.angle_gamma   90.00
#
_symmetry.space_group_name_H-M   'P 1'
#
loop_
_entity.id
_entity.type
_entity.pdbx_description
1 polymer ?
#
loop_
_entity_poly.entity_id
_entity_poly.type
_entity_poly.pdbx_seq_one_letter_code
_entity_poly.pdbx_strand_id
1 'polypeptide(L)'
;MNLIFDYLNIFLLEMWSLCLNMAPFLLLGMVVSGLISMFVDSRLILKHIGSKNFLSIFKATVLGIPIPLCSCGVIPVAATLRDSGASKGSTVSFLVSTPQTGVDS
;
A
#
# COMPACT_ATOMS: atom_id res chain seq x y z
N MET A 1 -9.37 -41.31 10.84
CA MET A 1 -9.57 -40.19 11.78
C MET A 1 -8.26 -39.45 12.12
N ASN A 2 -7.09 -40.09 12.03
CA ASN A 2 -5.79 -39.44 12.31
C ASN A 2 -5.25 -38.60 11.14
N LEU A 3 -5.43 -39.07 9.89
CA LEU A 3 -4.98 -38.37 8.67
C LEU A 3 -5.52 -36.93 8.56
N ILE A 4 -6.80 -36.72 8.86
CA ILE A 4 -7.42 -35.39 8.78
C ILE A 4 -6.84 -34.45 9.85
N PHE A 5 -6.52 -34.98 11.03
CA PHE A 5 -5.97 -34.23 12.16
C PHE A 5 -4.49 -33.87 11.92
N ASP A 6 -3.73 -34.74 11.26
CA ASP A 6 -2.35 -34.46 10.86
C ASP A 6 -2.29 -33.37 9.79
N TYR A 7 -3.12 -33.45 8.74
CA TYR A 7 -3.19 -32.38 7.73
C TYR A 7 -3.64 -31.05 8.33
N LEU A 8 -4.57 -31.06 9.29
CA LEU A 8 -4.99 -29.85 9.97
C LEU A 8 -3.83 -29.22 10.76
N ASN A 9 -3.08 -30.02 11.51
CA ASN A 9 -1.92 -29.52 12.27
C ASN A 9 -0.84 -28.95 11.35
N ILE A 10 -0.52 -29.64 10.24
CA ILE A 10 0.44 -29.15 9.26
C ILE A 10 -0.01 -27.82 8.67
N PHE A 11 -1.30 -27.70 8.29
CA PHE A 11 -1.85 -26.46 7.77
C PHE A 11 -1.76 -25.30 8.78
N LEU A 12 -2.12 -25.53 10.04
CA LEU A 12 -2.03 -24.50 11.09
C LEU A 12 -0.58 -24.08 11.37
N LEU A 13 0.35 -25.04 11.39
CA LEU A 13 1.77 -24.76 11.60
C LEU A 13 2.39 -23.95 10.44
N GLU A 14 2.07 -24.30 9.21
CA GLU A 14 2.52 -23.57 8.02
C GLU A 14 1.94 -22.15 7.97
N MET A 15 0.64 -21.98 8.25
CA MET A 15 0.03 -20.65 8.36
C MET A 15 0.72 -19.79 9.44
N TRP A 16 0.99 -20.38 10.61
CA TRP A 16 1.66 -19.67 11.71
C TRP A 16 3.10 -19.30 11.35
N SER A 17 3.83 -20.21 10.71
CA SER A 17 5.18 -19.98 10.22
C SER A 17 5.25 -18.84 9.19
N LEU A 18 4.34 -18.84 8.21
CA LEU A 18 4.25 -17.77 7.21
C LEU A 18 3.98 -16.40 7.85
N CYS A 19 3.05 -16.36 8.82
CA CYS A 19 2.75 -15.14 9.57
C CYS A 19 3.98 -14.60 10.30
N LEU A 20 4.72 -15.46 11.01
CA LEU A 20 5.93 -15.06 11.73
C LEU A 20 7.06 -14.60 10.80
N ASN A 21 7.20 -15.23 9.63
CA ASN A 21 8.20 -14.84 8.64
C ASN A 21 7.88 -13.49 7.98
N MET A 22 6.60 -13.19 7.71
CA MET A 22 6.19 -11.91 7.10
C MET A 22 6.06 -10.77 8.12
N ALA A 23 5.73 -11.07 9.38
CA ALA A 23 5.55 -10.09 10.45
C ALA A 23 6.67 -9.04 10.58
N PRO A 24 7.98 -9.39 10.59
CA PRO A 24 9.03 -8.39 10.73
C PRO A 24 9.09 -7.42 9.53
N PHE A 25 8.85 -7.91 8.31
CA PHE A 25 8.82 -7.08 7.11
C PHE A 25 7.59 -6.16 7.09
N LEU A 26 6.42 -6.67 7.48
CA LEU A 26 5.19 -5.89 7.61
C LEU A 26 5.32 -4.79 8.66
N LEU A 27 5.83 -5.13 9.85
CA LEU A 27 6.06 -4.14 10.91
C LEU A 27 7.04 -3.06 10.46
N LEU A 28 8.14 -3.44 9.81
CA LEU A 28 9.12 -2.50 9.27
C LEU A 28 8.47 -1.60 8.20
N GLY A 29 7.69 -2.16 7.29
CA GLY A 29 6.94 -1.42 6.27
C GLY A 29 5.94 -0.43 6.87
N MET A 30 5.20 -0.84 7.91
CA MET A 30 4.25 0.03 8.61
C MET A 30 4.96 1.18 9.34
N VAL A 31 6.10 0.92 9.99
CA VAL A 31 6.90 1.95 10.65
C VAL A 31 7.41 2.96 9.63
N VAL A 32 8.01 2.49 8.53
CA VAL A 32 8.51 3.35 7.45
C VAL A 32 7.37 4.16 6.82
N SER A 33 6.23 3.53 6.54
CA SER A 33 5.03 4.21 6.02
C SER A 33 4.51 5.29 6.97
N GLY A 34 4.50 5.02 8.29
CA GLY A 34 4.11 6.01 9.30
C GLY A 34 5.06 7.20 9.37
N LEU A 35 6.37 6.95 9.30
CA LEU A 35 7.41 7.99 9.21
C LEU A 35 7.24 8.87 7.97
N ILE A 36 6.98 8.27 6.81
CA ILE A 36 6.74 8.99 5.57
C ILE A 36 5.46 9.82 5.66
N SER A 37 4.39 9.28 6.23
CA SER A 37 3.14 10.03 6.43
C SER A 37 3.31 11.22 7.37
N MET A 38 4.26 11.17 8.32
CA MET A 38 4.62 12.30 9.18
C MET A 38 5.42 13.38 8.42
N PHE A 39 6.29 12.97 7.49
CA PHE A 39 7.09 13.88 6.68
C PHE A 39 6.33 14.52 5.51
N VAL A 40 5.29 13.86 5.00
CA VAL A 40 4.46 14.38 3.90
C VAL A 40 3.43 15.38 4.46
N ASP A 41 3.77 16.68 4.38
CA ASP A 41 2.85 17.77 4.76
C ASP A 41 1.66 17.82 3.79
N SER A 42 0.43 17.86 4.32
CA SER A 42 -0.81 17.99 3.53
C SER A 42 -0.79 19.18 2.58
N ARG A 43 -0.02 20.25 2.87
CA ARG A 43 0.17 21.40 1.96
C ARG A 43 0.96 21.04 0.70
N LEU A 44 1.90 20.11 0.77
CA LEU A 44 2.62 19.63 -0.42
C LEU A 44 1.67 18.82 -1.32
N ILE A 45 0.81 17.99 -0.71
CA ILE A 45 -0.22 17.21 -1.43
C ILE A 45 -1.22 18.16 -2.10
N LEU A 46 -1.76 19.17 -1.40
CA LEU A 46 -2.67 20.15 -2.01
C LEU A 46 -1.99 20.92 -3.15
N LYS A 47 -0.75 21.37 -2.97
CA LYS A 47 -0.02 22.18 -3.96
C LYS A 47 0.37 21.38 -5.20
N HIS A 48 0.68 20.08 -5.07
CA HIS A 48 1.18 19.25 -6.17
C HIS A 48 0.16 18.26 -6.76
N ILE A 49 -0.80 17.80 -5.96
CA ILE A 49 -1.73 16.70 -6.29
C ILE A 49 -3.21 17.10 -6.11
N GLY A 50 -3.50 18.17 -5.36
CA GLY A 50 -4.85 18.70 -5.14
C GLY A 50 -5.44 19.48 -6.33
N SER A 51 -4.61 19.98 -7.24
CA SER A 51 -5.10 20.63 -8.47
C SER A 51 -5.78 19.62 -9.41
N LYS A 52 -6.91 20.01 -10.03
CA LYS A 52 -7.64 19.23 -11.06
C LYS A 52 -6.92 19.14 -12.42
N ASN A 53 -5.65 19.52 -12.49
CA ASN A 53 -4.87 19.49 -13.73
C ASN A 53 -4.35 18.09 -14.06
N PHE A 54 -4.17 17.83 -15.36
CA PHE A 54 -3.55 16.60 -15.89
C PHE A 54 -2.15 16.35 -15.32
N LEU A 55 -1.44 17.42 -14.95
CA LEU A 55 -0.11 17.34 -14.35
C LEU A 55 -0.13 16.72 -12.94
N SER A 56 -1.19 16.96 -12.14
CA SER A 56 -1.37 16.34 -10.82
C SER A 56 -1.57 14.83 -10.92
N ILE A 57 -2.31 14.41 -11.96
CA ILE A 57 -2.57 13.01 -12.27
C ILE A 57 -1.27 12.30 -12.66
N PHE A 58 -0.49 12.90 -13.57
CA PHE A 58 0.80 12.35 -13.98
C PHE A 58 1.79 12.22 -12.81
N LYS A 59 1.87 13.24 -11.94
CA LYS A 59 2.74 13.21 -10.75
C LYS A 59 2.31 12.14 -9.75
N ALA A 60 1.00 11.92 -9.58
CA ALA A 60 0.48 10.85 -8.73
C ALA A 60 0.84 9.46 -9.28
N THR A 61 0.74 9.25 -10.59
CA THR A 61 1.18 8.01 -11.24
C THR A 61 2.68 7.77 -11.09
N VAL A 62 3.51 8.79 -11.34
CA VAL A 62 4.98 8.68 -11.19
C VAL A 62 5.37 8.35 -9.75
N LEU A 63 4.65 8.89 -8.76
CA LEU A 63 4.84 8.53 -7.35
C LEU A 63 4.33 7.14 -6.99
N GLY A 64 3.28 6.64 -7.66
CA GLY A 64 2.74 5.29 -7.41
C GLY A 64 3.59 4.16 -7.98
N ILE A 65 4.29 4.41 -9.08
CA ILE A 65 5.18 3.42 -9.76
C ILE A 65 6.23 2.79 -8.81
N PRO A 66 7.05 3.54 -8.06
CA PRO A 66 8.08 2.93 -7.21
C PRO A 66 7.55 2.31 -5.91
N ILE A 67 6.24 2.38 -5.64
CA ILE A 67 5.66 1.96 -4.36
C ILE A 67 4.79 0.71 -4.60
N PRO A 68 5.37 -0.51 -4.60
CA PRO A 68 4.60 -1.74 -4.72
C PRO A 68 3.86 -2.00 -3.40
N LEU A 69 2.62 -1.51 -3.31
CA LEU A 69 1.74 -1.81 -2.20
C LEU A 69 0.77 -2.92 -2.64
N CYS A 70 0.61 -3.93 -1.78
CA CYS A 70 -0.49 -4.88 -1.91
C CYS A 70 -1.82 -4.19 -1.57
N SER A 71 -2.96 -4.77 -1.99
CA SER A 71 -4.31 -4.23 -1.73
C SER A 71 -4.52 -3.85 -0.26
N CYS A 72 -3.92 -4.58 0.68
CA CYS A 72 -3.94 -4.29 2.12
C CYS A 72 -3.34 -2.92 2.48
N GLY A 73 -2.32 -2.46 1.74
CA GLY A 73 -1.64 -1.18 1.96
C GLY A 73 -2.11 -0.05 1.05
N VAL A 74 -2.51 -0.33 -0.20
CA VAL A 74 -2.86 0.74 -1.16
C VAL A 74 -4.12 1.49 -0.75
N ILE A 75 -5.10 0.77 -0.18
CA ILE A 75 -6.42 1.30 0.17
C ILE A 75 -6.32 2.39 1.25
N PRO A 76 -5.68 2.15 2.42
CA PRO A 76 -5.55 3.18 3.44
C PRO A 76 -4.70 4.36 2.94
N VAL A 77 -3.64 4.11 2.17
CA VAL A 77 -2.81 5.19 1.60
C VAL A 77 -3.61 6.07 0.65
N ALA A 78 -4.42 5.48 -0.23
CA ALA A 78 -5.27 6.24 -1.14
C ALA A 78 -6.37 7.01 -0.39
N ALA A 79 -6.93 6.44 0.67
CA ALA A 79 -7.89 7.13 1.54
C ALA A 79 -7.24 8.34 2.24
N THR A 80 -6.05 8.19 2.82
CA THR A 80 -5.34 9.32 3.44
C THR A 80 -4.95 10.40 2.43
N LEU A 81 -4.62 10.02 1.20
CA LEU A 81 -4.31 10.97 0.13
C LEU A 81 -5.55 11.77 -0.28
N ARG A 82 -6.71 11.10 -0.34
CA ARG A 82 -8.02 11.71 -0.59
C ARG A 82 -8.40 12.69 0.52
N ASP A 83 -8.25 12.29 1.77
CA ASP A 83 -8.55 13.12 2.95
C ASP A 83 -7.60 14.32 3.05
N SER A 84 -6.35 14.14 2.62
CA SER A 84 -5.37 15.22 2.47
C SER A 84 -5.61 16.15 1.27
N GLY A 85 -6.77 16.06 0.60
CA GLY A 85 -7.18 17.01 -0.44
C GLY A 85 -6.74 16.67 -1.87
N ALA A 86 -6.28 15.44 -2.15
CA ALA A 86 -5.99 15.01 -3.51
C ALA A 86 -7.25 14.98 -4.40
N SER A 87 -7.08 15.38 -5.66
CA SER A 87 -8.15 15.27 -6.68
C SER A 87 -8.56 13.81 -6.89
N LYS A 88 -9.84 13.57 -7.20
CA LYS A 88 -10.36 12.22 -7.52
C LYS A 88 -9.51 11.53 -8.60
N GLY A 89 -9.11 12.28 -9.63
CA GLY A 89 -8.27 11.75 -10.70
C GLY A 89 -6.91 11.27 -10.19
N SER A 90 -6.24 12.09 -9.39
CA SER A 90 -4.93 11.74 -8.83
C SER A 90 -4.98 10.52 -7.91
N THR A 91 -6.00 10.39 -7.06
CA THR A 91 -6.17 9.22 -6.18
C THR A 91 -6.37 7.94 -7.00
N VAL A 92 -7.24 7.99 -8.02
CA VAL A 92 -7.49 6.82 -8.88
C VAL A 92 -6.26 6.46 -9.71
N SER A 93 -5.54 7.45 -10.23
CA SER A 93 -4.33 7.21 -11.01
C SER A 93 -3.17 6.67 -10.17
N PHE A 94 -3.06 7.08 -8.90
CA PHE A 94 -2.16 6.44 -7.95
C PHE A 94 -2.55 4.97 -7.74
N LEU A 95 -3.81 4.71 -7.37
CA LEU A 95 -4.36 3.37 -7.15
C LEU A 95 -4.15 2.41 -8.33
N VAL A 96 -4.26 2.89 -9.57
CA VAL A 96 -4.07 2.09 -10.79
C VAL A 96 -2.59 1.86 -11.09
N SER A 97 -1.71 2.81 -10.74
CA SER A 97 -0.27 2.71 -11.03
C SER A 97 0.52 1.82 -10.07
N THR A 98 0.12 1.77 -8.80
CA THR A 98 0.73 1.01 -7.71
C THR A 98 0.79 -0.52 -7.91
N PRO A 99 -0.26 -1.21 -8.40
CA PRO A 99 -0.22 -2.67 -8.57
C PRO A 99 0.67 -3.14 -9.73
N GLN A 100 1.02 -2.26 -10.67
CA GLN A 100 1.68 -2.66 -11.91
C GLN A 100 3.21 -2.83 -11.78
N THR A 101 3.76 -2.51 -10.60
CA THR A 101 5.19 -2.64 -10.30
C THR A 101 5.48 -3.65 -9.19
N GLY A 102 4.49 -4.47 -8.81
CA GLY A 102 4.73 -5.64 -7.99
C GLY A 102 5.78 -6.53 -8.67
N VAL A 103 6.92 -6.72 -8.02
CA VAL A 103 8.02 -7.58 -8.49
C VAL A 103 7.68 -9.08 -8.40
N ASP A 104 6.40 -9.38 -8.13
CA ASP A 104 5.84 -10.69 -7.81
C ASP A 104 4.97 -11.27 -8.95
N SER A 105 4.93 -10.60 -10.12
CA SER A 105 4.30 -11.12 -11.35
C SER A 105 5.33 -11.75 -12.28
#